data_AF-A0A7S2L162-F1
#
_entry.id   AF-A0A7S2L162-F1
#
_cell.length_a   1.000
_cell.length_b   1.000
_cell.length_c   1.000
_cell.angle_alpha   90.00
_cell.angle_beta   90.00
_cell.angle_gamma   90.00
#
_symmetry.space_group_name_H-M   'P 1'
#
loop_
_entity.id
_entity.type
_entity.pdbx_description
1 polymer ?
#
loop_
_entity_poly.entity_id
_entity_poly.type
_entity_poly.pdbx_seq_one_letter_code
_entity_poly.pdbx_strand_id
1 'polypeptide(L)'
;SRSRQWQAALRLLDRMAAQGERPGTVAYNAALAACAQGHRWSEAVDIWARMRAGGVERDLITHNALLGAMGRAGRWAEALDAAQRMQAEGVRPDEVTQCALVSACKDGG
;
A
#
# COMPACT_ATOMS: atom_id res chain seq x y z
N SER A 1 -7.18 -17.72 -8.79
CA SER A 1 -6.33 -16.65 -9.35
C SER A 1 -6.11 -15.57 -8.31
N ARG A 2 -4.87 -15.10 -8.14
CA ARG A 2 -4.50 -13.98 -7.24
C ARG A 2 -5.32 -12.72 -7.54
N SER A 3 -5.78 -12.59 -8.78
CA SER A 3 -6.66 -11.52 -9.28
C SER A 3 -8.07 -11.46 -8.68
N ARG A 4 -8.49 -12.39 -7.80
CA ARG A 4 -9.79 -12.33 -7.08
C ARG A 4 -9.66 -11.89 -5.62
N GLN A 5 -8.46 -11.97 -5.05
CA GLN A 5 -8.24 -11.76 -3.63
C GLN A 5 -8.36 -10.28 -3.25
N TRP A 6 -7.89 -9.38 -4.11
CA TRP A 6 -8.00 -7.93 -3.86
C TRP A 6 -9.45 -7.44 -3.92
N GLN A 7 -10.29 -7.91 -4.87
CA GLN A 7 -11.71 -7.52 -4.89
C GLN A 7 -12.46 -8.08 -3.68
N ALA A 8 -12.09 -9.27 -3.20
CA ALA A 8 -12.70 -9.83 -2.00
C ALA A 8 -12.32 -9.01 -0.76
N ALA A 9 -11.05 -8.63 -0.63
CA ALA A 9 -10.56 -7.81 0.48
C ALA A 9 -11.19 -6.40 0.49
N LEU A 10 -11.30 -5.74 -0.67
CA LEU A 10 -11.97 -4.45 -0.78
C LEU A 10 -13.45 -4.54 -0.42
N ARG A 11 -14.17 -5.54 -0.94
CA ARG A 11 -15.57 -5.77 -0.59
C ARG A 11 -15.77 -6.02 0.90
N LEU A 12 -14.83 -6.69 1.55
CA LEU A 12 -14.88 -6.89 3.00
C LEU A 12 -14.71 -5.56 3.75
N LEU A 13 -13.75 -4.71 3.35
CA LEU A 13 -13.57 -3.38 3.93
C LEU A 13 -14.81 -2.50 3.77
N ASP A 14 -15.42 -2.52 2.58
CA ASP A 14 -16.62 -1.73 2.29
C ASP A 14 -17.82 -2.23 3.09
N ARG A 15 -17.95 -3.55 3.24
CA ARG A 15 -18.99 -4.14 4.08
C ARG A 15 -18.83 -3.77 5.55
N MET A 16 -17.62 -3.84 6.11
CA MET A 16 -17.35 -3.43 7.49
C MET A 16 -17.77 -1.97 7.71
N ALA A 17 -17.35 -1.08 6.80
CA ALA A 17 -17.73 0.33 6.86
C ALA A 17 -19.24 0.54 6.77
N ALA A 18 -19.94 -0.18 5.89
CA ALA A 18 -21.40 -0.11 5.75
C ALA A 18 -22.15 -0.63 7.00
N GLN A 19 -21.55 -1.54 7.76
CA GLN A 19 -22.08 -2.04 9.04
C GLN A 19 -21.75 -1.10 10.22
N GLY A 20 -21.08 0.04 9.98
CA GLY A 20 -20.65 0.97 11.02
C GLY A 20 -19.41 0.48 11.80
N GLU A 21 -18.79 -0.61 11.36
CA GLU A 21 -17.56 -1.11 11.94
C GLU A 21 -16.37 -0.35 11.36
N ARG A 22 -15.39 -0.01 12.22
CA ARG A 22 -14.14 0.61 11.77
C ARG A 22 -13.13 -0.49 11.46
N PRO A 23 -12.71 -0.67 10.19
CA PRO A 23 -11.65 -1.62 9.88
C PRO A 23 -10.37 -1.23 10.61
N GLY A 24 -9.77 -2.18 11.33
CA GLY A 24 -8.49 -1.98 12.01
C GLY A 24 -7.31 -2.08 11.05
N THR A 25 -6.10 -1.78 11.56
CA THR A 25 -4.83 -1.86 10.81
C THR A 25 -4.64 -3.21 10.12
N VAL A 26 -4.99 -4.32 10.78
CA VAL A 26 -4.88 -5.67 10.22
C VAL A 26 -5.73 -5.86 8.96
N ALA A 27 -6.98 -5.38 8.96
CA ALA A 27 -7.89 -5.51 7.83
C ALA A 27 -7.39 -4.70 6.62
N TYR A 28 -6.92 -3.48 6.87
CA TYR A 28 -6.33 -2.64 5.84
C TYR A 28 -5.02 -3.20 5.28
N ASN A 29 -4.13 -3.68 6.14
CA ASN A 29 -2.87 -4.30 5.72
C ASN A 29 -3.11 -5.54 4.86
N ALA A 30 -4.11 -6.37 5.19
CA ALA A 30 -4.51 -7.52 4.36
C ALA A 30 -5.01 -7.08 2.97
N ALA A 31 -5.82 -6.03 2.90
CA ALA A 31 -6.31 -5.50 1.62
C ALA A 31 -5.20 -4.89 0.77
N LEU A 32 -4.27 -4.15 1.39
CA LEU A 32 -3.08 -3.61 0.72
C LEU A 32 -2.20 -4.71 0.16
N ALA A 33 -1.91 -5.76 0.95
CA ALA A 33 -1.13 -6.90 0.50
C ALA A 33 -1.79 -7.61 -0.69
N ALA A 34 -3.12 -7.79 -0.66
CA ALA A 34 -3.87 -8.36 -1.77
C ALA A 34 -3.80 -7.46 -3.03
N CYS A 35 -3.90 -6.14 -2.87
CA CYS A 35 -3.76 -5.18 -3.97
C CYS A 35 -2.36 -5.23 -4.58
N ALA A 36 -1.31 -5.31 -3.74
CA ALA A 36 0.07 -5.44 -4.18
C ALA A 36 0.30 -6.71 -5.02
N GLN A 37 -0.24 -7.85 -4.57
CA GLN A 37 -0.18 -9.11 -5.32
C GLN A 37 -1.01 -9.08 -6.61
N GLY A 38 -2.06 -8.26 -6.64
CA GLY A 38 -2.93 -8.05 -7.79
C GLY A 38 -2.44 -7.01 -8.80
N HIS A 39 -1.28 -6.38 -8.58
CA HIS A 39 -0.78 -5.25 -9.36
C HIS A 39 -1.76 -4.05 -9.38
N ARG A 40 -2.53 -3.90 -8.30
CA ARG A 40 -3.58 -2.89 -8.14
C ARG A 40 -3.06 -1.70 -7.32
N TRP A 41 -2.13 -0.95 -7.91
CA TRP A 41 -1.49 0.19 -7.25
C TRP A 41 -2.50 1.31 -6.91
N SER A 42 -3.47 1.57 -7.80
CA SER A 42 -4.51 2.59 -7.60
C SER A 42 -5.35 2.30 -6.35
N GLU A 43 -5.80 1.04 -6.22
CA GLU A 43 -6.57 0.59 -5.07
C GLU A 43 -5.74 0.64 -3.78
N ALA A 44 -4.43 0.34 -3.87
CA ALA A 44 -3.54 0.45 -2.72
C ALA A 44 -3.41 1.90 -2.24
N VAL A 45 -3.32 2.87 -3.15
CA VAL A 45 -3.32 4.30 -2.81
C VAL A 45 -4.64 4.72 -2.17
N ASP A 46 -5.78 4.23 -2.69
CA ASP A 46 -7.09 4.52 -2.11
C ASP A 46 -7.23 3.96 -0.69
N ILE A 47 -6.79 2.73 -0.46
CA ILE A 47 -6.77 2.14 0.90
C ILE A 47 -5.88 2.98 1.83
N TRP A 48 -4.70 3.38 1.36
CA TRP A 48 -3.79 4.22 2.13
C TRP A 48 -4.41 5.54 2.56
N ALA A 49 -5.15 6.19 1.65
CA ALA A 49 -5.89 7.40 1.94
C ALA A 49 -7.02 7.15 2.95
N ARG A 50 -7.77 6.04 2.78
CA ARG A 50 -8.85 5.63 3.71
C ARG A 50 -8.35 5.39 5.14
N MET A 51 -7.16 4.79 5.32
CA MET A 51 -6.60 4.60 6.66
C MET A 51 -6.42 5.93 7.42
N ARG A 52 -5.87 6.96 6.75
CA ARG A 52 -5.69 8.28 7.38
C ARG A 52 -7.01 9.00 7.63
N ALA A 53 -7.96 8.92 6.69
CA ALA A 53 -9.29 9.48 6.89
C ALA A 53 -10.04 8.80 8.05
N GLY A 54 -9.82 7.50 8.26
CA GLY A 54 -10.38 6.73 9.36
C GLY A 54 -9.65 6.87 10.71
N GLY A 55 -8.55 7.64 10.76
CA GLY A 55 -7.72 7.78 11.96
C GLY A 55 -6.94 6.52 12.33
N VAL A 56 -6.70 5.63 11.37
CA VAL A 56 -5.90 4.41 11.55
C VAL A 56 -4.44 4.73 11.25
N GLU A 57 -3.58 4.55 12.25
CA GLU A 57 -2.14 4.72 12.05
C GLU A 57 -1.58 3.69 11.08
N ARG A 58 -0.69 4.18 10.20
CA ARG A 58 -0.01 3.37 9.20
C ARG A 58 1.30 2.88 9.79
N ASP A 59 1.56 1.59 9.68
CA ASP A 59 2.80 0.99 10.15
C ASP A 59 3.76 0.71 8.98
N LEU A 60 4.92 0.14 9.28
CA LEU A 60 5.91 -0.26 8.27
C LEU A 60 5.32 -1.25 7.25
N ILE A 61 4.40 -2.12 7.67
CA ILE A 61 3.77 -3.11 6.80
C ILE A 61 2.87 -2.41 5.78
N THR A 62 2.08 -1.43 6.21
CA THR A 62 1.25 -0.58 5.34
C THR A 62 2.12 0.07 4.25
N HIS A 63 3.25 0.65 4.67
CA HIS A 63 4.21 1.32 3.79
C HIS A 63 4.80 0.40 2.74
N ASN A 64 5.35 -0.73 3.17
CA ASN A 64 5.95 -1.73 2.30
C ASN A 64 4.96 -2.32 1.30
N ALA A 65 3.70 -2.51 1.71
CA ALA A 65 2.67 -3.03 0.82
C ALA A 65 2.34 -2.06 -0.32
N LEU A 66 2.26 -0.75 -0.06
CA LEU A 66 2.05 0.25 -1.11
C LEU A 66 3.24 0.31 -2.07
N LEU A 67 4.46 0.37 -1.54
CA LEU A 67 5.68 0.40 -2.34
C LEU A 67 5.80 -0.85 -3.21
N GLY A 68 5.49 -2.01 -2.64
CA GLY A 68 5.43 -3.27 -3.37
C GLY A 68 4.37 -3.27 -4.47
N ALA A 69 3.20 -2.67 -4.25
CA ALA A 69 2.15 -2.54 -5.26
C ALA A 69 2.58 -1.62 -6.42
N MET A 70 3.17 -0.47 -6.09
CA MET A 70 3.65 0.51 -7.07
C MET A 70 4.82 -0.05 -7.89
N GLY A 71 5.81 -0.65 -7.25
CA GLY A 71 6.97 -1.25 -7.93
C GLY A 71 6.56 -2.38 -8.87
N ARG A 72 5.67 -3.28 -8.44
CA ARG A 72 5.13 -4.34 -9.31
C ARG A 72 4.27 -3.82 -10.47
N ALA A 73 3.76 -2.60 -10.38
CA ALA A 73 3.01 -1.94 -11.44
C ALA A 73 3.89 -1.04 -12.33
N GLY A 74 5.22 -1.00 -12.10
CA GLY A 74 6.15 -0.12 -12.83
C GLY A 74 6.03 1.36 -12.47
N ARG A 75 5.31 1.70 -11.39
CA ARG A 75 5.07 3.08 -10.94
C ARG A 75 6.18 3.56 -9.99
N TRP A 76 7.42 3.47 -10.47
CA TRP A 76 8.62 3.71 -9.66
C TRP A 76 8.75 5.15 -9.16
N ALA A 77 8.35 6.14 -9.96
CA ALA A 77 8.36 7.55 -9.55
C ALA A 77 7.44 7.82 -8.35
N GLU A 78 6.26 7.20 -8.32
CA GLU A 78 5.35 7.31 -7.17
C GLU A 78 5.80 6.48 -5.98
N ALA A 79 6.41 5.32 -6.22
CA ALA A 79 7.02 4.55 -5.14
C ALA A 79 8.13 5.37 -4.45
N LEU A 80 8.92 6.12 -5.22
CA LEU A 80 9.96 7.00 -4.69
C LEU A 80 9.36 8.15 -3.85
N ASP A 81 8.34 8.85 -4.36
CA ASP A 81 7.65 9.92 -3.62
C ASP A 81 7.00 9.37 -2.32
N ALA A 82 6.38 8.20 -2.38
CA ALA A 82 5.83 7.53 -1.20
C ALA A 82 6.91 7.16 -0.17
N ALA A 83 8.06 6.65 -0.63
CA ALA A 83 9.20 6.32 0.24
C ALA A 83 9.83 7.57 0.89
N GLN A 84 9.88 8.70 0.19
CA GLN A 84 10.37 9.96 0.75
C GLN A 84 9.43 10.51 1.82
N ARG A 85 8.11 10.42 1.60
CA ARG A 85 7.11 10.83 2.60
C ARG A 85 7.19 9.98 3.86
N MET A 86 7.42 8.69 3.71
CA MET A 86 7.61 7.75 4.81
C MET A 86 8.80 8.14 5.70
N GLN A 87 9.93 8.57 5.10
CA GLN A 87 11.05 9.13 5.85
C GLN A 87 10.68 10.42 6.59
N ALA A 88 9.90 11.31 5.96
CA ALA A 88 9.43 12.54 6.59
C ALA A 88 8.45 12.28 7.76
N GLU A 89 7.70 11.18 7.70
CA GLU A 89 6.83 10.69 8.78
C GLU A 89 7.60 9.91 9.86
N GLY A 90 8.94 9.83 9.77
CA GLY A 90 9.81 9.18 10.76
C GLY A 90 9.83 7.64 10.67
N VAL A 91 9.22 7.07 9.63
CA VAL A 91 9.20 5.63 9.39
C VAL A 91 10.46 5.26 8.60
N ARG A 92 11.32 4.42 9.19
CA ARG A 92 12.56 3.97 8.54
C ARG A 92 12.23 3.05 7.36
N PRO A 93 12.68 3.38 6.13
CA PRO A 93 12.59 2.47 5.00
C PRO A 93 13.43 1.22 5.23
N ASP A 94 12.91 0.07 4.81
CA ASP A 94 13.59 -1.23 4.91
C ASP A 94 14.26 -1.65 3.58
N GLU A 95 14.82 -2.86 3.53
CA GLU A 95 15.47 -3.42 2.34
C GLU A 95 14.55 -3.45 1.11
N VAL A 96 13.24 -3.64 1.30
CA VAL A 96 12.26 -3.63 0.20
C VAL A 96 12.17 -2.23 -0.39
N THR A 97 12.16 -1.21 0.46
CA THR A 97 12.18 0.18 0.03
C THR A 97 13.50 0.52 -0.67
N GLN A 98 14.65 0.07 -0.14
CA GLN A 98 15.95 0.28 -0.78
C GLN A 98 16.06 -0.41 -2.14
N CYS A 99 15.54 -1.64 -2.29
CA CYS A 99 15.49 -2.33 -3.59
C CYS A 99 14.63 -1.57 -4.61
N ALA A 100 13.52 -0.98 -4.16
CA ALA A 100 12.67 -0.13 -5.00
C ALA A 100 13.40 1.15 -5.43
N LEU A 101 14.13 1.81 -4.51
CA LEU A 101 14.95 2.98 -4.81
C LEU A 101 16.08 2.67 -5.80
N VAL A 102 16.80 1.55 -5.61
CA VAL A 102 17.90 1.14 -6.49
C VAL A 102 17.40 0.76 -7.89
N SER A 103 16.24 0.10 -8.01
CA SER A 103 15.63 -0.17 -9.32
C SER A 103 15.21 1.12 -10.02
N ALA A 104 14.58 2.05 -9.29
CA ALA A 104 14.17 3.34 -9.84
C ALA A 104 15.36 4.16 -10.37
N CYS A 105 16.52 4.11 -9.70
CA CYS A 105 17.75 4.77 -10.17
C CYS A 105 18.37 4.12 -11.41
N LYS A 106 18.10 2.83 -11.70
CA LYS A 106 18.64 2.13 -12.87
C LYS A 106 17.81 2.34 -14.13
N ASP A 107 16.49 2.50 -13.99
CA ASP A 107 15.58 2.68 -15.13
C ASP A 107 15.35 4.17 -15.50
N GLY A 108 15.89 5.10 -14.72
CA GLY A 108 15.78 6.55 -14.93
C GLY A 108 17.01 7.22 -15.57
N GLY A 109 17.93 6.42 -16.14
CA GLY A 109 19.14 6.89 -16.82
C GLY A 109 19.05 6.73 -18.34
#